data_AF-A0A6P3Y9X4-F1
#
_entry.id   AF-A0A6P3Y9X4-F1
#
_cell.length_a   1.000
_cell.length_b   1.000
_cell.length_c   1.000
_cell.angle_alpha   90.00
_cell.angle_beta   90.00
_cell.angle_gamma   90.00
#
_symmetry.space_group_name_H-M   'P 1'
#
loop_
_entity.id
_entity.type
_entity.pdbx_description
1 polymer ?
#
loop_
_entity_poly.entity_id
_entity_poly.type
_entity_poly.pdbx_seq_one_letter_code
_entity_poly.pdbx_strand_id
1 'polypeptide(L)'
;MISTMRPDIDNIDEYVRNTTARAFAVVASALGIPSLLPFLKAVCRSKKSWQARHTGIKIVQQIAILMGCAILPHLKSLVEIIEHGLVDEQQKVRTITALAIAALAEAATPYGIESFDSVLKPLWKGIRTHRGKGLAAFLKAIGYLIPLMDAEYANYYTREVMLILIREFQSPDEEMKKIVLKVVKQCCGTDGVEAQYIKDEILPHFFKHFWNHRMALDRRNYRQLVDTTVE
;
A
#
# COMPACT_ATOMS: atom_id res chain seq x y z
N MET A 1 -1.55 -14.53 25.76
CA MET A 1 -1.45 -14.34 24.30
C MET A 1 -0.14 -13.69 23.89
N ILE A 2 0.13 -12.43 24.26
CA ILE A 2 1.38 -11.74 23.85
C ILE A 2 2.63 -12.51 24.29
N SER A 3 2.71 -12.96 25.54
CA SER A 3 3.86 -13.74 26.05
C SER A 3 4.10 -15.03 25.27
N THR A 4 3.04 -15.72 24.87
CA THR A 4 3.08 -17.00 24.14
C THR A 4 3.58 -16.82 22.71
N MET A 5 3.13 -15.78 22.01
CA MET A 5 3.44 -15.55 20.58
C MET A 5 4.68 -14.67 20.36
N ARG A 6 5.20 -14.02 21.40
CA ARG A 6 6.36 -13.12 21.32
C ARG A 6 7.62 -13.78 20.74
N PRO A 7 7.97 -15.03 21.08
CA PRO A 7 9.15 -15.71 20.52
C PRO A 7 9.07 -15.91 19.00
N ASP A 8 7.87 -15.92 18.41
CA ASP A 8 7.67 -16.19 16.99
C ASP A 8 7.78 -14.94 16.09
N ILE A 9 7.90 -13.76 16.70
CA ILE A 9 7.90 -12.48 15.99
C ILE A 9 9.16 -12.28 15.15
N ASP A 10 10.30 -12.70 15.67
CA ASP A 10 11.62 -12.65 15.02
C ASP A 10 12.15 -14.02 14.62
N ASN A 11 11.28 -15.03 14.58
CA ASN A 11 11.61 -16.36 14.07
C ASN A 11 12.23 -16.25 12.67
N ILE A 12 13.24 -17.07 12.35
CA ILE A 12 13.95 -17.04 11.06
C ILE A 12 13.02 -17.47 9.91
N ASP A 13 12.07 -18.36 10.19
CA ASP A 13 11.09 -18.83 9.21
C ASP A 13 10.02 -17.78 8.92
N GLU A 14 9.87 -17.42 7.64
CA GLU A 14 8.86 -16.49 7.19
C GLU A 14 7.43 -17.03 7.33
N TYR A 15 7.24 -18.35 7.19
CA TYR A 15 5.93 -18.98 7.32
C TYR A 15 5.40 -18.82 8.76
N VAL A 16 6.25 -19.06 9.76
CA VAL A 16 5.92 -18.85 11.17
C VAL A 16 5.56 -17.40 11.42
N ARG A 17 6.42 -16.45 11.01
CA ARG A 17 6.15 -15.01 11.16
C ARG A 17 4.83 -14.58 10.51
N ASN A 18 4.50 -15.12 9.33
CA ASN A 18 3.27 -14.80 8.61
C ASN A 18 2.03 -15.31 9.35
N THR A 19 2.09 -16.54 9.88
CA THR A 19 1.02 -17.14 10.67
C THR A 19 0.82 -16.38 11.98
N THR A 20 1.92 -16.05 12.66
CA THR A 20 1.93 -15.23 13.88
C THR A 20 1.31 -13.86 13.64
N ALA A 21 1.62 -13.19 12.51
CA ALA A 21 1.05 -11.89 12.19
C ALA A 21 -0.47 -11.94 12.01
N ARG A 22 -0.98 -12.98 11.34
CA ARG A 22 -2.43 -13.21 11.18
C ARG A 22 -3.11 -13.52 12.50
N ALA A 23 -2.50 -14.36 13.33
CA ALA A 23 -3.03 -14.69 14.65
C ALA A 23 -3.12 -13.44 15.55
N PHE A 24 -2.13 -12.54 15.51
CA PHE A 24 -2.21 -11.28 16.26
C PHE A 24 -3.33 -10.35 15.75
N ALA A 25 -3.62 -10.33 14.44
CA ALA A 25 -4.76 -9.58 13.92
C ALA A 25 -6.11 -10.13 14.44
N VAL A 26 -6.24 -11.45 14.54
CA VAL A 26 -7.43 -12.08 15.17
C VAL A 26 -7.52 -11.75 16.66
N VAL A 27 -6.39 -11.71 17.37
CA VAL A 27 -6.38 -11.26 18.78
C VAL A 27 -6.78 -9.79 18.89
N ALA A 28 -6.37 -8.94 17.94
CA ALA A 28 -6.76 -7.53 17.89
C ALA A 28 -8.25 -7.33 17.66
N SER A 29 -8.88 -8.16 16.82
CA SER A 29 -10.32 -8.09 16.62
C SER A 29 -11.11 -8.57 17.83
N ALA A 30 -10.57 -9.54 18.59
CA ALA A 30 -11.22 -10.06 19.79
C ALA A 30 -11.07 -9.16 21.03
N LEU A 31 -9.89 -8.57 21.25
CA LEU A 31 -9.57 -7.77 22.44
C LEU A 31 -9.61 -6.25 22.21
N GLY A 32 -9.80 -5.82 20.96
CA GLY A 32 -9.74 -4.43 20.53
C GLY A 32 -8.32 -3.96 20.23
N ILE A 33 -8.19 -3.12 19.19
CA ILE A 33 -6.93 -2.53 18.74
C ILE A 33 -6.18 -1.78 19.86
N PRO A 34 -6.83 -0.98 20.74
CA PRO A 34 -6.13 -0.23 21.80
C PRO A 34 -5.26 -1.09 22.71
N SER A 35 -5.70 -2.32 23.00
CA SER A 35 -4.98 -3.25 23.88
C SER A 35 -3.63 -3.70 23.32
N LEU A 36 -3.48 -3.69 21.98
CA LEU A 36 -2.26 -4.11 21.28
C LEU A 36 -1.36 -2.96 20.85
N LEU A 37 -1.82 -1.70 20.93
CA LEU A 37 -1.03 -0.54 20.49
C LEU A 37 0.35 -0.44 21.16
N PRO A 38 0.49 -0.60 22.50
CA PRO A 38 1.81 -0.51 23.15
C PRO A 38 2.77 -1.59 22.64
N PHE A 39 2.24 -2.80 22.41
CA PHE A 39 2.99 -3.93 21.89
C PHE A 39 3.44 -3.67 20.44
N LEU A 40 2.54 -3.22 19.57
CA LEU A 40 2.87 -2.87 18.18
C LEU A 40 3.92 -1.76 18.10
N LYS A 41 3.77 -0.72 18.93
CA LYS A 41 4.75 0.38 19.02
C LYS A 41 6.15 -0.12 19.39
N ALA A 42 6.23 -1.07 20.31
CA ALA A 42 7.51 -1.67 20.71
C ALA A 42 8.10 -2.58 19.63
N VAL A 43 7.29 -3.43 19.00
CA VAL A 43 7.75 -4.41 18.00
C VAL A 43 8.17 -3.72 16.70
N CYS A 44 7.37 -2.77 16.19
CA CYS A 44 7.68 -2.02 14.98
C CYS A 44 8.96 -1.19 15.11
N ARG A 45 9.37 -0.81 16.33
CA ARG A 45 10.60 -0.06 16.62
C ARG A 45 11.70 -0.92 17.24
N SER A 46 11.57 -2.25 17.18
CA SER A 46 12.56 -3.17 17.76
C SER A 46 13.93 -2.99 17.11
N LYS A 47 14.95 -2.73 17.93
CA LYS A 47 16.36 -2.68 17.50
C LYS A 47 17.02 -4.05 17.42
N LYS A 48 16.35 -5.11 17.89
CA LYS A 48 16.94 -6.46 17.96
C LYS A 48 17.08 -7.10 16.58
N SER A 49 16.04 -7.00 15.75
CA SER A 49 16.00 -7.66 14.45
C SER A 49 15.07 -6.92 13.49
N TRP A 50 15.40 -6.93 12.20
CA TRP A 50 14.51 -6.39 11.17
C TRP A 50 13.28 -7.29 10.97
N GLN A 51 13.41 -8.59 11.26
CA GLN A 51 12.32 -9.57 11.25
C GLN A 51 11.22 -9.15 12.23
N ALA A 52 11.58 -8.73 13.45
CA ALA A 52 10.59 -8.23 14.41
C ALA A 52 9.84 -7.01 13.88
N ARG A 53 10.57 -6.03 13.34
CA ARG A 53 9.97 -4.82 12.75
C ARG A 53 9.03 -5.18 11.60
N HIS A 54 9.50 -6.03 10.68
CA HIS A 54 8.72 -6.52 9.56
C HIS A 54 7.42 -7.23 10.01
N THR A 55 7.51 -8.15 10.97
CA THR A 55 6.34 -8.85 11.52
C THR A 55 5.38 -7.90 12.22
N GLY A 56 5.89 -6.94 13.00
CA GLY A 56 5.07 -5.90 13.64
C GLY A 56 4.23 -5.11 12.64
N ILE A 57 4.86 -4.66 11.55
CA ILE A 57 4.18 -3.93 10.48
C ILE A 57 3.20 -4.84 9.72
N LYS A 58 3.56 -6.12 9.55
CA LYS A 58 2.66 -7.11 8.96
C LYS A 58 1.43 -7.37 9.83
N ILE A 59 1.53 -7.32 11.16
CA ILE A 59 0.37 -7.37 12.05
C ILE A 59 -0.56 -6.20 11.76
N VAL A 60 -0.03 -4.97 11.64
CA VAL A 60 -0.83 -3.78 11.31
C VAL A 60 -1.55 -3.95 9.96
N GLN A 61 -0.85 -4.47 8.95
CA GLN A 61 -1.47 -4.80 7.66
C GLN A 61 -2.63 -5.79 7.81
N GLN A 62 -2.44 -6.88 8.58
CA GLN A 62 -3.49 -7.87 8.77
C GLN A 62 -4.66 -7.32 9.61
N ILE A 63 -4.40 -6.42 10.56
CA ILE A 63 -5.45 -5.70 11.30
C ILE A 63 -6.29 -4.87 10.31
N ALA A 64 -5.66 -4.14 9.40
CA ALA A 64 -6.37 -3.35 8.39
C ALA A 64 -7.29 -4.23 7.52
N ILE A 65 -6.77 -5.38 7.06
CA ILE A 65 -7.53 -6.32 6.22
C ILE A 65 -8.69 -6.95 7.00
N LEU A 66 -8.48 -7.35 8.26
CA LEU A 66 -9.47 -8.08 9.05
C LEU A 66 -10.55 -7.16 9.63
N MET A 67 -10.17 -5.96 10.08
CA MET A 67 -11.09 -5.02 10.73
C MET A 67 -11.86 -4.15 9.73
N GLY A 68 -11.34 -3.96 8.51
CA GLY A 68 -11.95 -3.08 7.51
C GLY A 68 -12.15 -1.66 8.06
N CYS A 69 -13.33 -1.09 7.84
CA CYS A 69 -13.66 0.27 8.28
C CYS A 69 -13.66 0.49 9.80
N ALA A 70 -13.60 -0.57 10.62
CA ALA A 70 -13.52 -0.42 12.08
C ALA A 70 -12.17 0.15 12.56
N ILE A 71 -11.19 0.34 11.68
CA ILE A 71 -9.89 0.93 12.03
C ILE A 71 -9.93 2.45 12.23
N LEU A 72 -10.95 3.16 11.73
CA LEU A 72 -10.98 4.64 11.67
C LEU A 72 -10.58 5.32 13.00
N PRO A 73 -11.14 4.95 14.16
CA PRO A 73 -10.81 5.59 15.44
C PRO A 73 -9.34 5.41 15.87
N HIS A 74 -8.65 4.41 15.31
CA HIS A 74 -7.28 4.03 15.65
C HIS A 74 -6.31 4.26 14.50
N LEU A 75 -6.78 4.78 13.36
CA LEU A 75 -6.02 4.90 12.13
C LEU A 75 -4.76 5.73 12.32
N LYS A 76 -4.88 6.93 12.90
CA LYS A 76 -3.75 7.80 13.21
C LYS A 76 -2.68 7.09 14.06
N SER A 77 -3.10 6.42 15.13
CA SER A 77 -2.18 5.67 15.98
C SER A 77 -1.48 4.53 15.25
N LEU A 78 -2.19 3.81 14.37
CA LEU A 78 -1.61 2.74 13.57
C LEU A 78 -0.61 3.27 12.54
N VAL A 79 -0.92 4.39 11.88
CA VAL A 79 -0.03 5.06 10.91
C VAL A 79 1.24 5.55 11.60
N GLU A 80 1.14 6.28 12.72
CA GLU A 80 2.28 6.78 13.51
C GLU A 80 3.19 5.64 14.05
N ILE A 81 2.62 4.45 14.26
CA ILE A 81 3.38 3.27 14.69
C ILE A 81 4.24 2.70 13.55
N ILE A 82 3.81 2.81 12.28
CA ILE A 82 4.50 2.17 11.15
C ILE A 82 5.25 3.14 10.25
N GLU A 83 4.99 4.45 10.31
CA GLU A 83 5.53 5.45 9.38
C GLU A 83 7.07 5.42 9.24
N HIS A 84 7.79 5.14 10.33
CA HIS A 84 9.25 5.08 10.33
C HIS A 84 9.79 3.92 9.48
N GLY A 85 8.98 2.90 9.21
CA GLY A 85 9.33 1.76 8.36
C GLY A 85 9.52 2.14 6.90
N LEU A 86 9.01 3.29 6.44
CA LEU A 86 9.22 3.78 5.06
C LEU A 86 10.67 4.17 4.77
N VAL A 87 11.41 4.59 5.80
CA VAL A 87 12.81 5.04 5.70
C VAL A 87 13.79 4.02 6.28
N ASP A 88 13.32 2.80 6.55
CA ASP A 88 14.13 1.71 7.08
C ASP A 88 15.28 1.34 6.14
N GLU A 89 16.44 0.95 6.68
CA GLU A 89 17.57 0.45 5.88
C GLU A 89 17.18 -0.82 5.11
N GLN A 90 16.34 -1.66 5.71
CA GLN A 90 15.97 -2.95 5.14
C GLN A 90 14.83 -2.80 4.13
N GLN A 91 15.09 -3.15 2.86
CA GLN A 91 14.10 -3.05 1.79
C GLN A 91 12.81 -3.82 2.07
N LYS A 92 12.90 -5.03 2.65
CA LYS A 92 11.72 -5.83 3.02
C LYS A 92 10.81 -5.08 4.00
N VAL A 93 11.39 -4.32 4.94
CA VAL A 93 10.63 -3.52 5.91
C VAL A 93 9.97 -2.33 5.21
N ARG A 94 10.68 -1.61 4.32
CA ARG A 94 10.09 -0.53 3.52
C ARG A 94 8.91 -1.01 2.68
N THR A 95 9.07 -2.15 2.00
CA THR A 95 8.04 -2.76 1.17
C THR A 95 6.80 -3.13 1.97
N ILE A 96 6.93 -3.84 3.11
CA ILE A 96 5.76 -4.20 3.92
C ILE A 96 5.08 -2.98 4.54
N THR A 97 5.84 -1.92 4.86
CA THR A 97 5.28 -0.66 5.37
C THR A 97 4.40 0.02 4.35
N ALA A 98 4.87 0.17 3.10
CA ALA A 98 4.06 0.73 2.03
C ALA A 98 2.81 -0.13 1.75
N LEU A 99 2.93 -1.46 1.79
CA LEU A 99 1.78 -2.36 1.64
C LEU A 99 0.80 -2.30 2.83
N ALA A 100 1.28 -2.03 4.04
CA ALA A 100 0.45 -1.83 5.22
C ALA A 100 -0.31 -0.49 5.13
N ILE A 101 0.35 0.58 4.68
CA ILE A 101 -0.29 1.88 4.43
C ILE A 101 -1.36 1.75 3.35
N ALA A 102 -1.08 1.03 2.25
CA ALA A 102 -2.08 0.75 1.22
C ALA A 102 -3.32 0.05 1.80
N ALA A 103 -3.13 -0.95 2.68
CA ALA A 103 -4.23 -1.66 3.32
C ALA A 103 -5.00 -0.78 4.31
N LEU A 104 -4.32 0.09 5.06
CA LEU A 104 -4.97 1.06 5.95
C LEU A 104 -5.78 2.08 5.16
N ALA A 105 -5.26 2.59 4.05
CA ALA A 105 -5.96 3.54 3.18
C ALA A 105 -7.18 2.89 2.52
N GLU A 106 -7.05 1.67 2.01
CA GLU A 106 -8.15 0.87 1.46
C GLU A 106 -9.27 0.66 2.51
N ALA A 107 -8.89 0.30 3.74
CA ALA A 107 -9.85 0.07 4.82
C ALA A 107 -10.48 1.37 5.37
N ALA A 108 -9.80 2.51 5.24
CA ALA A 108 -10.31 3.81 5.68
C ALA A 108 -11.17 4.53 4.63
N THR A 109 -11.07 4.14 3.35
CA THR A 109 -11.77 4.77 2.23
C THR A 109 -13.29 4.90 2.50
N PRO A 110 -13.91 6.07 2.32
CA PRO A 110 -13.37 7.33 1.74
C PRO A 110 -12.85 8.36 2.78
N TYR A 111 -12.73 8.01 4.07
CA TYR A 111 -12.37 8.96 5.13
C TYR A 111 -10.92 8.81 5.60
N GLY A 112 -10.45 9.74 6.43
CA GLY A 112 -9.23 9.56 7.22
C GLY A 112 -7.94 10.02 6.57
N ILE A 113 -8.00 10.85 5.50
CA ILE A 113 -6.81 11.42 4.84
C ILE A 113 -5.86 12.12 5.81
N GLU A 114 -6.42 12.83 6.81
CA GLU A 114 -5.66 13.54 7.85
C GLU A 114 -4.70 12.63 8.64
N SER A 115 -5.04 11.33 8.77
CA SER A 115 -4.20 10.37 9.48
C SER A 115 -2.94 9.98 8.70
N PHE A 116 -2.88 10.29 7.40
CA PHE A 116 -1.78 9.92 6.51
C PHE A 116 -0.81 11.07 6.18
N ASP A 117 -1.00 12.27 6.72
CA ASP A 117 -0.18 13.45 6.40
C ASP A 117 1.34 13.17 6.58
N SER A 118 1.71 12.52 7.68
CA SER A 118 3.12 12.21 7.99
C SER A 118 3.78 11.23 7.00
N VAL A 119 3.00 10.39 6.32
CA VAL A 119 3.52 9.38 5.39
C VAL A 119 3.56 9.85 3.93
N LEU A 120 2.84 10.92 3.58
CA LEU A 120 2.83 11.45 2.21
C LEU A 120 4.25 11.78 1.75
N LYS A 121 4.94 12.69 2.45
CA LYS A 121 6.28 13.16 2.04
C LYS A 121 7.32 12.02 1.90
N PRO A 122 7.44 11.05 2.84
CA PRO A 122 8.28 9.87 2.65
C PRO A 122 7.93 9.04 1.41
N LEU A 123 6.64 8.80 1.14
CA LEU A 123 6.21 8.05 -0.05
C LEU A 123 6.61 8.76 -1.36
N TRP A 124 6.39 10.08 -1.44
CA TRP A 124 6.77 10.91 -2.59
C TRP A 124 8.28 10.91 -2.87
N LYS A 125 9.09 10.99 -1.81
CA LYS A 125 10.54 10.84 -1.95
C LYS A 125 10.92 9.42 -2.40
N GLY A 126 10.20 8.41 -1.89
CA GLY A 126 10.42 7.00 -2.20
C GLY A 126 10.16 6.65 -3.67
N ILE A 127 9.08 7.14 -4.28
CA ILE A 127 8.76 6.82 -5.69
C ILE A 127 9.80 7.35 -6.70
N ARG A 128 10.47 8.47 -6.36
CA ARG A 128 11.52 9.04 -7.23
C ARG A 128 12.83 8.23 -7.13
N THR A 129 13.12 7.71 -5.94
CA THR A 129 14.41 7.09 -5.59
C THR A 129 14.42 5.56 -5.74
N HIS A 130 13.30 4.88 -5.45
CA HIS A 130 13.21 3.42 -5.48
C HIS A 130 12.92 2.88 -6.89
N ARG A 131 13.23 1.59 -7.08
CA ARG A 131 12.99 0.80 -8.31
C ARG A 131 12.53 -0.62 -7.97
N GLY A 132 11.98 -1.33 -8.94
CA GLY A 132 11.54 -2.72 -8.80
C GLY A 132 10.41 -2.91 -7.78
N LYS A 133 10.41 -4.04 -7.05
CA LYS A 133 9.35 -4.40 -6.10
C LYS A 133 9.14 -3.40 -4.96
N GLY A 134 10.18 -2.64 -4.59
CA GLY A 134 10.06 -1.56 -3.62
C GLY A 134 9.21 -0.40 -4.15
N LEU A 135 9.46 0.01 -5.40
CA LEU A 135 8.67 1.05 -6.08
C LEU A 135 7.21 0.62 -6.24
N ALA A 136 6.98 -0.63 -6.65
CA ALA A 136 5.64 -1.19 -6.78
C ALA A 136 4.80 -1.03 -5.50
N ALA A 137 5.37 -1.34 -4.33
CA ALA A 137 4.65 -1.19 -3.06
C ALA A 137 4.32 0.28 -2.74
N PHE A 138 5.22 1.22 -3.05
CA PHE A 138 5.01 2.65 -2.85
C PHE A 138 3.95 3.21 -3.81
N LEU A 139 3.99 2.81 -5.08
CA LEU A 139 2.97 3.17 -6.07
C LEU A 139 1.59 2.65 -5.64
N LYS A 140 1.52 1.41 -5.12
CA LYS A 140 0.28 0.86 -4.57
C LYS A 140 -0.24 1.71 -3.41
N ALA A 141 0.62 2.09 -2.46
CA ALA A 141 0.23 2.94 -1.33
C ALA A 141 -0.36 4.28 -1.82
N ILE A 142 0.30 4.93 -2.77
CA ILE A 142 -0.17 6.21 -3.32
C ILE A 142 -1.51 6.06 -4.06
N GLY A 143 -1.68 5.01 -4.87
CA GLY A 143 -2.94 4.79 -5.58
C GLY A 143 -4.14 4.59 -4.65
N TYR A 144 -3.92 4.03 -3.46
CA TYR A 144 -4.97 3.96 -2.43
C TYR A 144 -5.14 5.25 -1.64
N LEU A 145 -4.14 6.14 -1.59
CA LEU A 145 -4.23 7.42 -0.87
C LEU A 145 -4.88 8.53 -1.71
N ILE A 146 -4.67 8.54 -3.04
CA ILE A 146 -5.21 9.57 -3.94
C ILE A 146 -6.74 9.70 -3.82
N PRO A 147 -7.53 8.62 -3.81
CA PRO A 147 -8.99 8.72 -3.68
C PRO A 147 -9.50 9.26 -2.33
N LEU A 148 -8.65 9.37 -1.31
CA LEU A 148 -9.01 9.96 -0.02
C LEU A 148 -8.75 11.48 0.01
N MET A 149 -8.07 12.04 -1.00
CA MET A 149 -7.71 13.44 -1.04
C MET A 149 -8.83 14.30 -1.65
N ASP A 150 -8.82 15.59 -1.31
CA ASP A 150 -9.66 16.58 -1.99
C ASP A 150 -9.22 16.75 -3.45
N ALA A 151 -10.13 17.19 -4.31
CA ALA A 151 -9.95 17.25 -5.76
C ALA A 151 -8.69 18.01 -6.22
N GLU A 152 -8.36 19.12 -5.55
CA GLU A 152 -7.18 19.93 -5.88
C GLU A 152 -5.88 19.16 -5.60
N TYR A 153 -5.79 18.52 -4.43
CA TYR A 153 -4.65 17.70 -4.04
C TYR A 153 -4.56 16.42 -4.88
N ALA A 154 -5.68 15.76 -5.14
CA ALA A 154 -5.75 14.59 -5.98
C ALA A 154 -5.23 14.86 -7.40
N ASN A 155 -5.60 16.00 -8.00
CA ASN A 155 -5.10 16.41 -9.32
C ASN A 155 -3.58 16.65 -9.31
N TYR A 156 -3.09 17.44 -8.33
CA TYR A 156 -1.67 17.74 -8.21
C TYR A 156 -0.82 16.46 -8.07
N TYR A 157 -1.21 15.58 -7.14
CA TYR A 157 -0.48 14.35 -6.87
C TYR A 157 -0.62 13.32 -7.99
N THR A 158 -1.77 13.23 -8.65
CA THR A 158 -1.96 12.36 -9.81
C THR A 158 -1.00 12.73 -10.94
N ARG A 159 -0.89 14.02 -11.28
CA ARG A 159 0.01 14.50 -12.35
C ARG A 159 1.47 14.12 -12.09
N GLU A 160 1.93 14.30 -10.84
CA GLU A 160 3.29 13.95 -10.43
C GLU A 160 3.58 12.45 -10.49
N VAL A 161 2.65 11.60 -10.04
CA VAL A 161 2.81 10.13 -10.10
C VAL A 161 2.65 9.59 -11.52
N MET A 162 1.85 10.25 -12.37
CA MET A 162 1.55 9.75 -13.71
C MET A 162 2.82 9.63 -14.57
N LEU A 163 3.78 10.56 -14.43
CA LEU A 163 5.07 10.48 -15.10
C LEU A 163 5.82 9.17 -14.79
N ILE A 164 5.72 8.73 -13.53
CA ILE A 164 6.35 7.48 -13.06
C ILE A 164 5.54 6.28 -13.53
N LEU A 165 4.21 6.34 -13.47
CA LEU A 165 3.34 5.27 -13.96
C LEU A 165 3.56 5.00 -15.45
N ILE A 166 3.55 6.03 -16.29
CA ILE A 166 3.79 5.92 -17.74
C ILE A 166 5.14 5.26 -18.02
N ARG A 167 6.19 5.62 -17.27
CA ARG A 167 7.50 4.97 -17.38
C ARG A 167 7.46 3.48 -17.05
N GLU A 168 6.66 3.09 -16.06
CA GLU A 168 6.53 1.70 -15.60
C GLU A 168 5.52 0.87 -16.43
N PHE A 169 4.77 1.45 -17.37
CA PHE A 169 3.86 0.71 -18.26
C PHE A 169 4.58 -0.34 -19.13
N GLN A 170 5.84 -0.05 -19.50
CA GLN A 170 6.69 -0.97 -20.26
C GLN A 170 7.44 -1.99 -19.37
N SER A 171 7.19 -2.01 -18.05
CA SER A 171 7.88 -2.93 -17.14
C SER A 171 7.63 -4.38 -17.53
N PRO A 172 8.66 -5.25 -17.56
CA PRO A 172 8.49 -6.68 -17.83
C PRO A 172 7.91 -7.44 -16.63
N ASP A 173 7.87 -6.84 -15.43
CA ASP A 173 7.35 -7.47 -14.21
C ASP A 173 5.81 -7.42 -14.18
N GLU A 174 5.19 -8.60 -14.22
CA GLU A 174 3.73 -8.74 -14.18
C GLU A 174 3.11 -8.23 -12.87
N GLU A 175 3.80 -8.34 -11.74
CA GLU A 175 3.32 -7.77 -10.46
C GLU A 175 3.30 -6.23 -10.53
N MET A 176 4.32 -5.64 -11.17
CA MET A 176 4.38 -4.19 -11.39
C MET A 176 3.24 -3.73 -12.31
N LYS A 177 3.05 -4.40 -13.46
CA LYS A 177 1.95 -4.10 -14.40
C LYS A 177 0.59 -4.12 -13.71
N LYS A 178 0.34 -5.13 -12.88
CA LYS A 178 -0.89 -5.26 -12.12
C LYS A 178 -1.09 -4.07 -11.18
N ILE A 179 -0.04 -3.63 -10.51
CA ILE A 179 -0.12 -2.49 -9.59
C ILE A 179 -0.36 -1.20 -10.37
N VAL A 180 0.40 -0.93 -11.43
CA VAL A 180 0.22 0.31 -12.20
C VAL A 180 -1.18 0.39 -12.83
N LEU A 181 -1.73 -0.73 -13.34
CA LEU A 181 -3.11 -0.77 -13.84
C LEU A 181 -4.14 -0.43 -12.75
N LYS A 182 -3.92 -0.92 -11.53
CA LYS A 182 -4.80 -0.63 -10.39
C LYS A 182 -4.69 0.84 -9.98
N VAL A 183 -3.49 1.39 -9.96
CA VAL A 183 -3.27 2.80 -9.61
C VAL A 183 -3.86 3.72 -10.67
N VAL A 184 -3.68 3.42 -11.97
CA VAL A 184 -4.31 4.18 -13.07
C VAL A 184 -5.82 4.21 -12.90
N LYS A 185 -6.43 3.06 -12.64
CA LYS A 185 -7.86 2.94 -12.35
C LYS A 185 -8.31 3.85 -11.20
N GLN A 186 -7.57 3.83 -10.09
CA GLN A 186 -7.87 4.65 -8.91
C GLN A 186 -7.73 6.15 -9.19
N CYS A 187 -6.67 6.56 -9.90
CA CYS A 187 -6.46 7.95 -10.27
C CYS A 187 -7.55 8.46 -11.21
N CYS A 188 -7.92 7.70 -12.24
CA CYS A 188 -8.95 8.10 -13.20
C CYS A 188 -10.35 8.17 -12.57
N GLY A 189 -10.62 7.36 -11.54
CA GLY A 189 -11.90 7.37 -10.81
C GLY A 189 -11.99 8.41 -9.69
N THR A 190 -10.96 9.23 -9.47
CA THR A 190 -10.96 10.24 -8.40
C THR A 190 -11.47 11.58 -8.90
N ASP A 191 -12.40 12.19 -8.16
CA ASP A 191 -12.89 13.54 -8.41
C ASP A 191 -11.72 14.53 -8.34
N GLY A 192 -11.39 15.18 -9.46
CA GLY A 192 -10.27 16.12 -9.57
C GLY A 192 -9.35 15.84 -10.75
N VAL A 193 -9.33 14.62 -11.29
CA VAL A 193 -8.58 14.31 -12.50
C VAL A 193 -9.44 14.61 -13.73
N GLU A 194 -9.11 15.68 -14.43
CA GLU A 194 -9.88 16.12 -15.61
C GLU A 194 -9.85 15.07 -16.73
N ALA A 195 -11.02 14.80 -17.33
CA ALA A 195 -11.13 13.86 -18.45
C ALA A 195 -10.26 14.23 -19.65
N GLN A 196 -10.00 15.52 -19.87
CA GLN A 196 -9.11 15.98 -20.93
C GLN A 196 -7.67 15.54 -20.69
N TYR A 197 -7.17 15.70 -19.45
CA TYR A 197 -5.84 15.23 -19.07
C TYR A 197 -5.69 13.72 -19.27
N ILE A 198 -6.71 12.93 -18.91
CA ILE A 198 -6.68 11.48 -19.12
C ILE A 198 -6.56 11.14 -20.60
N LYS A 199 -7.35 11.81 -21.46
CA LYS A 199 -7.36 11.57 -22.92
C LYS A 199 -6.02 11.91 -23.57
N ASP A 200 -5.41 13.01 -23.19
CA ASP A 200 -4.22 13.52 -23.85
C ASP A 200 -2.94 12.84 -23.36
N GLU A 201 -2.81 12.62 -22.04
CA GLU A 201 -1.55 12.20 -21.41
C GLU A 201 -1.53 10.70 -21.03
N ILE A 202 -2.67 10.08 -20.74
CA ILE A 202 -2.71 8.70 -20.20
C ILE A 202 -3.09 7.70 -21.30
N LEU A 203 -4.19 7.94 -22.01
CA LEU A 203 -4.74 6.98 -22.98
C LEU A 203 -3.75 6.54 -24.08
N PRO A 204 -2.97 7.44 -24.72
CA PRO A 204 -2.06 7.04 -25.78
C PRO A 204 -1.01 6.02 -25.29
N HIS A 205 -0.48 6.24 -24.09
CA HIS A 205 0.49 5.34 -23.48
C HIS A 205 -0.16 4.05 -22.98
N PHE A 206 -1.36 4.14 -22.41
CA PHE A 206 -2.11 2.98 -21.92
C PHE A 206 -2.42 1.98 -23.03
N PHE A 207 -3.04 2.42 -24.12
CA PHE A 207 -3.39 1.55 -25.25
C PHE A 207 -2.15 0.97 -25.94
N LYS A 208 -1.07 1.75 -26.08
CA LYS A 208 0.18 1.29 -26.68
C LYS A 208 0.83 0.12 -25.93
N HIS A 209 0.76 0.12 -24.59
CA HIS A 209 1.51 -0.86 -23.77
C HIS A 209 0.64 -2.00 -23.25
N PHE A 210 -0.62 -1.74 -22.87
CA PHE A 210 -1.48 -2.75 -22.25
C PHE A 210 -2.43 -3.45 -23.23
N TRP A 211 -2.88 -2.79 -24.29
CA TRP A 211 -3.79 -3.39 -25.28
C TRP A 211 -3.03 -4.18 -26.36
N ASN A 212 -2.29 -5.20 -25.92
CA ASN A 212 -1.46 -6.07 -26.76
C ASN A 212 -1.95 -7.53 -26.73
N HIS A 213 -1.72 -8.29 -27.80
CA HIS A 213 -2.12 -9.71 -27.89
C HIS A 213 -1.61 -10.57 -26.72
N ARG A 214 -0.43 -10.25 -26.17
CA ARG A 214 0.13 -10.95 -25.00
C ARG A 214 -0.74 -10.77 -23.74
N MET A 215 -1.28 -9.58 -23.52
CA MET A 215 -2.14 -9.28 -22.36
C MET A 215 -3.51 -9.94 -22.50
N ALA A 216 -4.00 -10.14 -23.72
CA ALA A 216 -5.26 -10.87 -23.97
C ALA A 216 -5.16 -12.36 -23.60
N LEU A 217 -3.97 -12.96 -23.71
CA LEU A 217 -3.73 -14.36 -23.33
C LEU A 217 -3.56 -14.54 -21.81
N ASP A 218 -3.21 -13.48 -21.09
CA ASP A 218 -3.02 -13.53 -19.64
C ASP A 218 -4.36 -13.42 -18.91
N ARG A 219 -4.93 -14.58 -18.56
CA ARG A 219 -6.19 -14.66 -17.80
C ARG A 219 -6.17 -13.92 -16.46
N ARG A 220 -5.00 -13.69 -15.84
CA ARG A 220 -4.88 -13.01 -14.54
C ARG A 220 -5.05 -11.50 -14.69
N ASN A 221 -4.46 -10.95 -15.76
CA ASN A 221 -4.48 -9.52 -16.04
C ASN A 221 -5.63 -9.11 -16.96
N TYR A 222 -6.19 -10.03 -17.74
CA TYR A 222 -7.30 -9.77 -18.66
C TYR A 222 -8.47 -9.07 -17.97
N ARG A 223 -8.96 -9.63 -16.86
CA ARG A 223 -10.09 -9.05 -16.13
C ARG A 223 -9.79 -7.65 -15.62
N GLN A 224 -8.60 -7.45 -15.06
CA GLN A 224 -8.20 -6.15 -14.56
C GLN A 224 -8.04 -5.12 -15.67
N LEU A 225 -7.48 -5.50 -16.82
CA LEU A 225 -7.34 -4.62 -17.97
C LEU A 225 -8.71 -4.19 -18.51
N VAL A 226 -9.65 -5.13 -18.62
CA VAL A 226 -11.04 -4.86 -19.03
C VAL A 226 -11.69 -3.91 -18.03
N ASP A 227 -11.68 -4.25 -16.74
CA ASP A 227 -12.30 -3.43 -15.69
C ASP A 227 -11.68 -2.03 -15.60
N THR A 228 -10.37 -1.88 -15.84
CA THR A 228 -9.68 -0.58 -15.87
C THR A 228 -9.95 0.21 -17.15
N THR A 229 -10.32 -0.44 -18.26
CA THR A 229 -10.63 0.29 -19.52
C THR A 229 -12.08 0.77 -19.57
N VAL A 230 -12.98 0.13 -18.82
CA VAL A 230 -14.41 0.49 -18.75
C VAL A 230 -14.65 1.70 -17.85
N GLU A 231 -13.92 1.77 -16.72
CA GLU A 231 -13.93 2.94 -15.83
C GLU A 231 -13.11 4.10 -16.39
#